data_AF-A0A428ZUC9-F1
#
_entry.id   AF-A0A428ZUC9-F1
#
_cell.length_a   1.000
_cell.length_b   1.000
_cell.length_c   1.000
_cell.angle_alpha   90.00
_cell.angle_beta   90.00
_cell.angle_gamma   90.00
#
_symmetry.space_group_name_H-M   'P 1'
#
loop_
_entity.id
_entity.type
_entity.pdbx_description
1 polymer ?
#
loop_
_entity_poly.entity_id
_entity_poly.type
_entity_poly.pdbx_seq_one_letter_code
_entity_poly.pdbx_strand_id
1 'polypeptide(L)'
;MGMFSYVNVRHAECPTCHALSDQHVQFYFGGCALETLEIGDSLRWGAYDRGMPGHRLVVTDGIGEGCPHCGGPEIRPNLWDADLFDIFIEHDVITYARWATGEFDYRNDGVPDADADYIVLDSYPPSLRR
;
A
#
# COMPACT_ATOMS: atom_id res chain seq x y z
N MET A 1 -10.89 -14.40 -7.43
CA MET A 1 -10.88 -13.61 -6.19
C MET A 1 -9.87 -14.25 -5.25
N GLY A 2 -8.71 -13.61 -5.04
CA GLY A 2 -7.69 -14.06 -4.08
C GLY A 2 -7.94 -13.43 -2.70
N MET A 3 -7.41 -14.05 -1.64
CA MET A 3 -7.40 -13.43 -0.31
C MET A 3 -6.39 -12.28 -0.23
N PHE A 4 -6.58 -11.39 0.73
CA PHE A 4 -5.87 -10.13 0.95
C PHE A 4 -5.72 -9.89 2.45
N SER A 5 -4.97 -8.87 2.84
CA SER A 5 -4.94 -8.37 4.21
C SER A 5 -5.29 -6.90 4.25
N TYR A 6 -5.50 -6.37 5.45
CA TYR A 6 -5.75 -4.96 5.69
C TYR A 6 -4.68 -4.36 6.57
N VAL A 7 -4.37 -3.09 6.35
CA VAL A 7 -3.60 -2.26 7.28
C VAL A 7 -4.42 -1.07 7.72
N ASN A 8 -4.47 -0.84 9.03
CA ASN A 8 -5.01 0.39 9.61
C ASN A 8 -3.95 1.49 9.54
N VAL A 9 -4.27 2.55 8.81
CA VAL A 9 -3.42 3.74 8.69
C VAL A 9 -4.06 4.86 9.49
N ARG A 10 -3.47 5.16 10.66
CA ARG A 10 -3.97 6.21 11.56
C ARG A 10 -3.49 7.58 11.11
N HIS A 11 -4.37 8.58 11.19
CA HIS A 11 -4.04 9.97 10.86
C HIS A 11 -3.41 10.15 9.47
N ALA A 12 -3.88 9.41 8.46
CA ALA A 12 -3.46 9.61 7.08
C ALA A 12 -3.92 10.99 6.59
N GLU A 13 -2.96 11.83 6.19
CA GLU A 13 -3.23 13.15 5.63
C GLU A 13 -3.63 13.05 4.16
N CYS A 14 -4.85 13.48 3.83
CA CYS A 14 -5.30 13.54 2.45
C CYS A 14 -4.50 14.62 1.68
N PRO A 15 -3.84 14.29 0.55
CA PRO A 15 -3.04 15.27 -0.18
C PRO A 15 -3.85 16.36 -0.89
N THR A 16 -5.18 16.21 -0.99
CA THR A 16 -6.06 17.22 -1.61
C THR A 16 -6.65 18.20 -0.60
N CYS A 17 -7.18 17.72 0.53
CA CYS A 17 -7.85 18.58 1.51
C CYS A 17 -7.09 18.74 2.84
N HIS A 18 -5.95 18.05 3.00
CA HIS A 18 -5.12 18.06 4.21
C HIS A 18 -5.81 17.61 5.51
N ALA A 19 -7.03 17.05 5.41
CA ALA A 19 -7.69 16.46 6.54
C ALA A 19 -6.99 15.15 6.94
N LEU A 20 -6.82 14.96 8.24
CA LEU A 20 -6.33 13.72 8.82
C LEU A 20 -7.52 12.76 9.00
N SER A 21 -7.36 11.52 8.57
CA SER A 21 -8.38 10.48 8.74
C SER A 21 -7.74 9.13 9.01
N ASP A 22 -8.47 8.27 9.71
CA ASP A 22 -8.11 6.86 9.82
C ASP A 22 -8.59 6.13 8.57
N GLN A 23 -7.73 5.27 8.02
CA GLN A 23 -7.96 4.56 6.76
C GLN A 23 -7.77 3.07 6.98
N HIS A 24 -8.66 2.27 6.36
CA HIS A 24 -8.59 0.82 6.37
C HIS A 24 -8.22 0.36 4.96
N VAL A 25 -6.94 0.06 4.75
CA VAL A 25 -6.37 -0.13 3.42
C VAL A 25 -6.20 -1.61 3.15
N GLN A 26 -6.89 -2.11 2.13
CA GLN A 26 -6.76 -3.48 1.62
C GLN A 26 -5.50 -3.59 0.76
N PHE A 27 -4.67 -4.61 0.97
CA PHE A 27 -3.46 -4.83 0.17
C PHE A 27 -3.18 -6.31 -0.10
N TYR A 28 -2.39 -6.58 -1.14
CA TYR A 28 -2.10 -7.91 -1.67
C TYR A 28 -0.59 -8.22 -1.64
N PHE A 29 -0.01 -8.29 -0.43
CA PHE A 29 1.38 -8.72 -0.23
C PHE A 29 1.55 -9.48 1.10
N GLY A 30 2.44 -10.48 1.14
CA GLY A 30 2.60 -11.37 2.28
C GLY A 30 1.50 -12.44 2.35
N GLY A 31 1.18 -12.92 3.55
CA GLY A 31 0.31 -14.08 3.77
C GLY A 31 -1.16 -13.95 3.38
N CYS A 32 -1.63 -12.73 3.10
CA CYS A 32 -2.96 -12.46 2.55
C CYS A 32 -4.07 -13.32 3.18
N ALA A 33 -4.22 -13.29 4.51
CA ALA A 33 -5.08 -14.20 5.28
C ALA A 33 -6.29 -13.49 5.93
N LEU A 34 -6.73 -12.36 5.36
CA LEU A 34 -7.76 -11.47 5.91
C LEU A 34 -7.39 -10.92 7.31
N GLU A 35 -6.09 -10.78 7.56
CA GLU A 35 -5.59 -10.18 8.80
C GLU A 35 -5.76 -8.65 8.73
N THR A 36 -6.10 -8.04 9.87
CA THR A 36 -6.06 -6.58 10.05
C THR A 36 -4.81 -6.26 10.86
N LEU A 37 -3.88 -5.56 10.22
CA LEU A 37 -2.56 -5.21 10.75
C LEU A 37 -2.48 -3.71 11.06
N GLU A 38 -1.51 -3.31 11.88
CA GLU A 38 -1.17 -1.93 12.14
C GLU A 38 0.25 -1.61 11.60
N ILE A 39 0.57 -0.33 11.45
CA ILE A 39 1.96 0.07 11.19
C ILE A 39 2.85 -0.38 12.36
N GLY A 40 3.90 -1.13 12.04
CA GLY A 40 4.82 -1.78 12.98
C GLY A 40 4.64 -3.29 13.09
N ASP A 41 3.54 -3.85 12.57
CA ASP A 41 3.31 -5.29 12.58
C ASP A 41 4.15 -6.01 11.51
N SER A 42 4.56 -7.23 11.85
CA SER A 42 5.22 -8.14 10.91
C SER A 42 4.19 -8.91 10.08
N LEU A 43 4.44 -8.98 8.78
CA LEU A 43 3.75 -9.88 7.87
C LEU A 43 4.02 -11.33 8.26
N ARG A 44 2.99 -12.15 8.15
CA ARG A 44 3.10 -13.61 8.22
C ARG A 44 3.07 -14.16 6.81
N TRP A 45 3.82 -15.23 6.60
CA TRP A 45 3.89 -15.98 5.36
C TRP A 45 3.30 -17.39 5.59
N GLY A 46 2.73 -18.00 4.57
CA GLY A 46 1.84 -19.14 4.63
C GLY A 46 1.41 -19.67 3.25
N ALA A 47 0.21 -20.27 3.18
CA ALA A 47 -0.22 -21.00 1.99
C ALA A 47 -0.79 -20.10 0.86
N TYR A 48 -1.05 -18.84 1.15
CA TYR A 48 -1.73 -17.89 0.25
C TYR A 48 -0.88 -16.66 -0.05
N ASP A 49 0.44 -16.83 0.03
CA ASP A 49 1.41 -15.76 -0.07
C ASP A 49 1.36 -15.05 -1.40
N ARG A 50 1.56 -13.72 -1.34
CA ARG A 50 1.77 -12.85 -2.49
C ARG A 50 3.09 -12.13 -2.35
N GLY A 51 3.87 -12.17 -3.43
CA GLY A 51 5.27 -11.75 -3.43
C GLY A 51 6.20 -12.75 -2.75
N MET A 52 7.40 -12.28 -2.38
CA MET A 52 8.45 -13.10 -1.80
C MET A 52 8.94 -12.53 -0.45
N PRO A 53 9.17 -13.38 0.57
CA PRO A 53 9.76 -12.96 1.83
C PRO A 53 11.22 -12.55 1.67
N GLY A 54 11.73 -11.79 2.64
CA GLY A 54 13.16 -11.51 2.78
C GLY A 54 13.69 -10.38 1.90
N HIS A 55 12.82 -9.66 1.20
CA HIS A 55 13.20 -8.38 0.62
C HIS A 55 13.51 -7.37 1.72
N ARG A 56 14.57 -6.57 1.51
CA ARG A 56 14.97 -5.53 2.47
C ARG A 56 13.86 -4.49 2.60
N LEU A 57 13.39 -3.95 1.48
CA LEU A 57 12.37 -2.93 1.39
C LEU A 57 11.53 -3.16 0.13
N VAL A 58 10.22 -3.15 0.29
CA VAL A 58 9.26 -3.18 -0.81
C VAL A 58 8.23 -2.08 -0.63
N VAL A 59 7.64 -1.65 -1.75
CA VAL A 59 6.41 -0.88 -1.77
C VAL A 59 5.37 -1.63 -2.59
N THR A 60 4.17 -1.77 -2.07
CA THR A 60 3.03 -2.42 -2.72
C THR A 60 1.85 -1.46 -2.74
N ASP A 61 0.91 -1.66 -3.65
CA ASP A 61 -0.32 -0.91 -3.66
C ASP A 61 -1.29 -1.38 -2.57
N GLY A 62 -2.14 -0.46 -2.16
CA GLY A 62 -3.30 -0.77 -1.35
C GLY A 62 -4.48 0.10 -1.76
N ILE A 63 -5.69 -0.40 -1.55
CA ILE A 63 -6.93 0.32 -1.82
C ILE A 63 -7.61 0.61 -0.48
N GLY A 64 -7.71 1.89 -0.16
CA GLY A 64 -8.43 2.40 0.99
C GLY A 64 -9.88 2.75 0.65
N GLU A 65 -10.51 3.49 1.56
CA GLU A 65 -11.76 4.19 1.29
C GLU A 65 -11.43 5.62 0.83
N GLY A 66 -12.33 6.25 0.07
CA GLY A 66 -12.19 7.67 -0.25
C GLY A 66 -12.09 8.54 1.00
N CYS A 67 -11.35 9.65 0.91
CA CYS A 67 -11.18 10.57 2.04
C CYS A 67 -12.56 11.03 2.53
N PRO A 68 -12.89 10.88 3.83
CA PRO A 68 -14.25 11.18 4.34
C PRO A 68 -14.61 12.67 4.28
N HIS A 69 -13.64 13.54 4.00
CA HIS A 69 -13.83 14.99 3.95
C HIS A 69 -14.02 15.53 2.52
N CYS A 70 -13.26 15.02 1.55
CA CYS A 70 -13.29 15.51 0.16
C CYS A 70 -13.61 14.45 -0.89
N GLY A 71 -13.80 13.19 -0.49
CA GLY A 71 -14.09 12.07 -1.39
C GLY A 71 -12.85 11.33 -1.91
N GLY A 72 -11.65 11.73 -1.51
CA GLY A 72 -10.40 11.10 -1.92
C GLY A 72 -9.54 12.07 -2.75
N PRO A 73 -8.23 11.82 -2.83
CA PRO A 73 -7.38 12.74 -3.54
C PRO A 73 -7.54 12.60 -5.06
N GLU A 74 -7.96 13.68 -5.73
CA GLU A 74 -7.86 13.80 -7.18
C GLU A 74 -6.40 14.06 -7.56
N ILE A 75 -5.58 13.01 -7.62
CA ILE A 75 -4.15 13.12 -7.96
C ILE A 75 -4.01 13.09 -9.48
N ARG A 76 -3.30 14.09 -10.04
CA ARG A 76 -3.04 14.19 -11.49
C ARG A 76 -1.55 13.92 -11.82
N PRO A 77 -1.23 13.15 -12.88
CA PRO A 77 -2.18 12.44 -13.77
C PRO A 77 -2.98 11.40 -13.01
N ASN A 78 -4.26 11.22 -13.38
CA ASN A 78 -5.21 10.37 -12.66
C ASN A 78 -4.54 9.04 -12.32
N LEU A 79 -4.30 8.80 -11.04
CA LEU A 79 -4.08 7.45 -10.54
C LEU A 79 -5.26 6.60 -10.99
N TRP A 80 -5.02 5.31 -11.20
CA TRP A 80 -6.06 4.45 -11.74
C TRP A 80 -7.26 4.30 -10.80
N ASP A 81 -7.00 4.42 -9.50
CA ASP A 81 -8.00 4.52 -8.45
C ASP A 81 -7.64 5.71 -7.55
N ALA A 82 -8.64 6.53 -7.22
CA ALA A 82 -8.46 7.69 -6.33
C ALA A 82 -8.17 7.27 -4.88
N ASP A 83 -8.43 6.01 -4.56
CA ASP A 83 -8.33 5.43 -3.22
C ASP A 83 -7.03 4.62 -3.02
N LEU A 84 -6.05 4.85 -3.89
CA LEU A 84 -4.77 4.13 -3.90
C LEU A 84 -3.82 4.62 -2.79
N PHE A 85 -3.10 3.68 -2.19
CA PHE A 85 -2.09 3.88 -1.17
C PHE A 85 -0.76 3.24 -1.58
N ASP A 86 0.35 3.91 -1.23
CA ASP A 86 1.68 3.32 -1.20
C ASP A 86 1.88 2.69 0.18
N ILE A 87 2.10 1.37 0.26
CA ILE A 87 2.40 0.66 1.51
C ILE A 87 3.85 0.18 1.49
N PHE A 88 4.64 0.62 2.46
CA PHE A 88 6.05 0.30 2.58
C PHE A 88 6.30 -0.76 3.63
N ILE A 89 6.96 -1.84 3.21
CA ILE A 89 7.30 -2.97 4.07
C ILE A 89 8.82 -3.14 4.08
N GLU A 90 9.43 -3.10 5.25
CA GLU A 90 10.87 -3.27 5.45
C GLU A 90 11.13 -4.47 6.35
N HIS A 91 11.92 -5.44 5.87
CA HIS A 91 12.16 -6.72 6.56
C HIS A 91 10.86 -7.39 7.05
N ASP A 92 9.87 -7.48 6.16
CA ASP A 92 8.53 -8.02 6.43
C ASP A 92 7.76 -7.26 7.53
N VAL A 93 8.15 -6.04 7.90
CA VAL A 93 7.40 -5.17 8.82
C VAL A 93 6.72 -4.06 8.03
N ILE A 94 5.42 -3.86 8.22
CA ILE A 94 4.74 -2.70 7.63
C ILE A 94 5.24 -1.46 8.36
N THR A 95 5.98 -0.61 7.66
CA THR A 95 6.66 0.52 8.29
C THR A 95 6.00 1.86 8.03
N TYR A 96 5.25 1.97 6.93
CA TYR A 96 4.61 3.21 6.54
C TYR A 96 3.55 2.95 5.49
N ALA A 97 2.50 3.78 5.47
CA ALA A 97 1.54 3.83 4.39
C ALA A 97 1.08 5.28 4.19
N ARG A 98 0.84 5.66 2.94
CA ARG A 98 0.30 6.98 2.57
C ARG A 98 -0.60 6.86 1.35
N TRP A 99 -1.45 7.87 1.13
CA TRP A 99 -2.08 8.06 -0.17
C TRP A 99 -1.01 8.03 -1.26
N ALA A 100 -1.25 7.24 -2.30
CA ALA A 100 -0.32 7.09 -3.39
C ALA A 100 -0.09 8.44 -4.07
N THR A 101 1.14 8.76 -4.44
CA THR A 101 1.47 10.06 -5.04
C THR A 101 1.59 10.01 -6.57
N GLY A 102 1.48 8.81 -7.15
CA GLY A 102 1.87 8.54 -8.54
C GLY A 102 3.37 8.39 -8.74
N GLU A 103 4.15 8.32 -7.65
CA GLU A 103 5.59 8.02 -7.69
C GLU A 103 5.87 6.58 -8.15
N PHE A 104 4.94 5.65 -7.91
CA PHE A 104 5.02 4.25 -8.30
C PHE A 104 3.91 3.91 -9.31
N ASP A 105 4.27 3.10 -10.30
CA ASP A 105 3.33 2.50 -11.25
C ASP A 105 3.25 1.00 -10.98
N TYR A 106 2.12 0.55 -10.46
CA TYR A 106 1.86 -0.85 -10.13
C TYR A 106 1.23 -1.61 -11.30
N ARG A 107 1.08 -0.98 -12.48
CA ARG A 107 0.39 -1.56 -13.63
C ARG A 107 1.41 -2.27 -14.51
N ASN A 108 1.23 -3.58 -14.66
CA ASN A 108 1.74 -4.30 -15.82
C ASN A 108 0.61 -4.42 -16.84
N ASP A 109 0.78 -3.79 -17.99
CA ASP A 109 -0.17 -3.57 -19.07
C ASP A 109 -0.55 -4.86 -19.84
N GLY A 110 -1.25 -5.77 -19.14
CA GLY A 110 -2.11 -6.79 -19.76
C GLY A 110 -1.72 -8.25 -19.52
N VAL A 111 -0.72 -8.53 -18.69
CA VAL A 111 -0.42 -9.89 -18.20
C VAL A 111 -0.42 -9.84 -16.68
N PRO A 112 -1.25 -10.65 -15.99
CA PRO A 112 -1.11 -10.85 -14.55
C PRO A 112 0.26 -11.49 -14.31
N ASP A 113 1.25 -10.66 -14.04
CA ASP A 113 2.52 -11.11 -13.53
C ASP A 113 2.34 -11.28 -12.03
N ALA A 114 2.52 -12.51 -11.55
CA ALA A 114 2.39 -12.82 -10.12
C ALA A 114 3.45 -12.10 -9.26
N ASP A 115 4.45 -11.50 -9.90
CA ASP A 115 5.50 -10.68 -9.30
C ASP A 115 5.18 -9.15 -9.33
N ALA A 116 4.09 -8.70 -9.96
CA ALA A 116 3.86 -7.28 -10.28
C ALA A 116 3.06 -6.45 -9.26
N ASP A 117 2.65 -7.02 -8.13
CA ASP A 117 1.86 -6.29 -7.12
C ASP A 117 2.75 -5.48 -6.15
N TYR A 118 4.08 -5.47 -6.34
CA TYR A 118 5.02 -4.76 -5.50
C TYR A 118 6.32 -4.41 -6.24
N ILE A 119 7.03 -3.41 -5.72
CA ILE A 119 8.32 -2.94 -6.23
C ILE A 119 9.35 -3.09 -5.12
N VAL A 120 10.46 -3.78 -5.41
CA VAL A 120 11.61 -3.85 -4.51
C VAL A 120 12.41 -2.55 -4.61
N LEU A 121 12.67 -1.92 -3.47
CA LEU A 121 13.38 -0.64 -3.40
C LEU A 121 14.75 -0.81 -2.76
N ASP A 122 15.76 -0.14 -3.34
CA ASP A 122 17.09 -0.04 -2.72
C ASP A 122 17.08 0.86 -1.48
N SER A 123 16.20 1.88 -1.44
CA SER A 123 16.03 2.83 -0.33
C SER A 123 14.67 3.51 -0.39
N TYR A 124 14.24 4.11 0.72
CA TYR A 124 13.00 4.89 0.74
C TYR A 124 13.10 6.08 -0.22
N PRO A 125 11.98 6.45 -0.88
CA PRO A 125 11.97 7.62 -1.74
C PRO A 125 12.26 8.90 -0.93
N PRO A 126 13.02 9.86 -1.47
CA PRO A 126 13.33 11.12 -0.78
C PRO A 126 12.09 11.95 -0.38
N SER A 127 10.96 11.71 -1.06
CA SER A 127 9.65 12.31 -0.75
C SER A 127 9.13 11.90 0.63
N LEU A 128 9.58 10.76 1.14
CA LEU A 128 9.18 10.19 2.43
C LEU A 128 10.23 10.60 3.48
N ARG A 129 10.17 11.86 3.91
CA ARG A 129 10.99 12.34 5.03
C ARG A 129 10.38 11.84 6.34
N ARG A 130 11.06 10.89 6.99
CA ARG A 130 10.82 10.49 8.38
C ARG A 130 11.42 11.48 9.36
#